data_AF-A0A8H5L911-F1
#
_entry.id   AF-A0A8H5L911-F1
#
_cell.length_a   1.000
_cell.length_b   1.000
_cell.length_c   1.000
_cell.angle_alpha   90.00
_cell.angle_beta   90.00
_cell.angle_gamma   90.00
#
_symmetry.space_group_name_H-M   'P 1'
#
loop_
_entity.id
_entity.type
_entity.pdbx_description
1 polymer ?
#
loop_
_entity_poly.entity_id
_entity_poly.type
_entity_poly.pdbx_seq_one_letter_code
_entity_poly.pdbx_strand_id
1 'polypeptide(L)'
;MAGSISLRALLLSAFASEAIASCAYGTLLQPRAEGGKVEVNTFGYTGKIGPTNWNALDPQANALCSTGVNQSPIDMVAGANAMVPASQLGLEIPDMLEGAEFENLGTTVEVVAGKGTMSFQNNSFTLQQFHFHLPSEHLDAGKSMAMEMHMVWESADAKIAVVGVFIDVDDGAGGSPAGNATATAPPAATPAARKRDGFTKVVRKSTEGKDKRQLPGVGGSFFHVNAPTTAATTASNLLETVFGSVGEISEPGTLTKTKGLSMAELVSTLAAGSFQTYEGSLTTPPCSEGVRWLVSDQKLSIKTSTFHSVQSVIGFNSRFPQGALGEPNALAGIAA
;
A
#
# COMPACT_ATOMS: atom_id res chain seq x y z
N MET A 1 10.47 67.94 41.48
CA MET A 1 11.68 67.30 40.91
C MET A 1 11.78 65.91 41.51
N ALA A 2 11.32 64.91 40.75
CA ALA A 2 12.12 63.76 40.27
C ALA A 2 12.57 62.83 41.42
N GLY A 3 12.13 61.58 41.55
CA GLY A 3 11.46 60.67 40.62
C GLY A 3 12.13 59.30 40.77
N SER A 4 11.57 58.43 41.61
CA SER A 4 12.05 57.07 41.85
C SER A 4 11.18 56.08 41.09
N ILE A 5 11.70 55.50 40.01
CA ILE A 5 11.05 54.40 39.27
C ILE A 5 11.97 53.18 39.35
N SER A 6 11.47 52.17 40.04
CA SER A 6 12.01 50.81 40.07
C SER A 6 11.66 50.13 38.75
N LEU A 7 12.67 49.79 37.94
CA LEU A 7 12.48 49.04 36.71
C LEU A 7 13.03 47.61 36.92
N ARG A 8 12.19 46.73 37.46
CA ARG A 8 12.40 45.28 37.32
C ARG A 8 11.87 44.87 35.95
N ALA A 9 12.78 44.74 34.98
CA ALA A 9 12.47 44.18 33.67
C ALA A 9 12.13 42.69 33.83
N LEU A 10 10.86 42.34 33.62
CA LEU A 10 10.45 40.97 33.32
C LEU A 10 10.95 40.65 31.91
N LEU A 11 11.92 39.74 31.79
CA LEU A 11 12.25 39.10 30.52
C LEU A 11 11.11 38.12 30.20
N LEU A 12 10.10 38.58 29.46
CA LEU A 12 9.23 37.68 28.69
C LEU A 12 10.10 37.12 27.55
N SER A 13 10.66 35.94 27.74
CA SER A 13 11.14 35.11 26.65
C SER A 13 9.92 34.74 25.80
N ALA A 14 9.71 35.46 24.71
CA ALA A 14 8.82 35.05 23.66
C ALA A 14 9.39 33.74 23.08
N PHE A 15 8.81 32.61 23.47
CA PHE A 15 8.92 31.39 22.69
C PHE A 15 8.19 31.66 21.39
N ALA A 16 8.91 32.16 20.39
CA ALA A 16 8.51 32.00 19.02
C ALA A 16 8.45 30.48 18.82
N SER A 17 7.24 29.94 18.83
CA SER A 17 7.00 28.61 18.31
C SER A 17 7.39 28.72 16.85
N GLU A 18 8.62 28.29 16.54
CA GLU A 18 9.01 27.95 15.19
C GLU A 18 8.10 26.80 14.80
N ALA A 19 6.92 27.15 14.28
CA ALA A 19 6.16 26.26 13.44
C ALA A 19 7.10 25.97 12.28
N ILE A 20 7.84 24.86 12.40
CA ILE A 20 8.57 24.28 11.29
C ILE A 20 7.46 23.95 10.29
N ALA A 21 7.28 24.86 9.33
CA ALA A 21 6.57 24.59 8.10
C ALA A 21 7.38 23.51 7.40
N SER A 22 7.13 22.25 7.80
CA SER A 22 7.64 21.09 7.11
C SER A 22 7.10 21.17 5.69
N CYS A 23 8.02 21.22 4.73
CA CYS A 23 7.75 21.31 3.30
C CYS A 23 7.11 20.02 2.75
N ALA A 24 6.00 19.59 3.34
CA ALA A 24 5.20 18.42 2.96
C ALA A 24 3.91 18.81 2.23
N TYR A 25 3.88 19.99 1.58
CA TYR A 25 2.81 20.38 0.66
C TYR A 25 2.83 19.42 -0.54
N GLY A 26 1.72 18.72 -0.79
CA GLY A 26 1.58 17.77 -1.91
C GLY A 26 1.81 16.29 -1.56
N THR A 27 1.75 15.94 -0.28
CA THR A 27 1.81 14.54 0.19
C THR A 27 0.47 14.19 0.84
N LEU A 28 0.02 12.93 0.72
CA LEU A 28 -1.20 12.33 1.32
C LEU A 28 -1.29 12.42 2.86
N LEU A 29 -0.40 13.20 3.49
CA LEU A 29 -0.18 13.29 4.93
C LEU A 29 -0.76 14.56 5.55
N GLN A 30 -1.37 15.45 4.78
CA GLN A 30 -2.22 16.49 5.35
C GLN A 30 -3.68 16.10 5.07
N PRO A 31 -4.40 15.50 6.04
CA PRO A 31 -5.84 15.41 5.93
C PRO A 31 -6.35 16.84 5.73
N ARG A 32 -7.05 17.05 4.61
CA ARG A 32 -7.66 18.35 4.39
C ARG A 32 -8.68 18.58 5.50
N ALA A 33 -8.75 19.82 6.02
CA ALA A 33 -9.91 20.24 6.79
C ALA A 33 -11.18 20.04 5.95
N GLU A 34 -12.20 19.42 6.56
CA GLU A 34 -13.52 19.14 5.98
C GLU A 34 -14.04 20.36 5.18
N GLY A 35 -14.45 20.15 3.92
CA GLY A 35 -15.04 21.18 3.06
C GLY A 35 -14.10 22.07 2.21
N GLY A 36 -12.81 21.77 2.08
CA GLY A 36 -11.93 22.48 1.13
C GLY A 36 -11.83 21.84 -0.28
N LYS A 37 -11.13 22.51 -1.21
CA LYS A 37 -11.01 22.07 -2.61
C LYS A 37 -10.07 20.88 -2.78
N VAL A 38 -10.54 19.78 -3.36
CA VAL A 38 -9.74 18.60 -3.72
C VAL A 38 -8.60 18.97 -4.67
N GLU A 39 -7.37 18.95 -4.16
CA GLU A 39 -6.18 19.18 -4.96
C GLU A 39 -5.86 17.91 -5.75
N VAL A 40 -5.72 18.05 -7.07
CA VAL A 40 -5.36 16.94 -7.94
C VAL A 40 -3.85 16.85 -8.00
N ASN A 41 -3.32 15.68 -7.68
CA ASN A 41 -1.88 15.44 -7.69
C ASN A 41 -1.28 15.59 -9.09
N THR A 42 -0.05 16.09 -9.14
CA THR A 42 0.68 16.32 -10.40
C THR A 42 1.50 15.11 -10.85
N PHE A 43 1.66 14.11 -9.98
CA PHE A 43 2.23 12.81 -10.31
C PHE A 43 1.14 11.81 -10.70
N GLY A 44 1.54 10.70 -11.31
CA GLY A 44 0.65 9.58 -11.62
C GLY A 44 1.42 8.27 -11.66
N TYR A 45 0.85 7.28 -12.34
CA TYR A 45 1.39 5.91 -12.37
C TYR A 45 1.82 5.42 -13.76
N THR A 46 1.71 6.28 -14.78
CA THR A 46 2.06 5.94 -16.15
C THR A 46 2.88 7.05 -16.82
N GLY A 47 3.67 6.67 -17.83
CA GLY A 47 4.43 7.61 -18.66
C GLY A 47 5.39 8.50 -17.87
N LYS A 48 5.50 9.77 -18.27
CA LYS A 48 6.47 10.73 -17.72
C LYS A 48 6.18 11.17 -16.28
N ILE A 49 4.97 10.96 -15.80
CA ILE A 49 4.57 11.28 -14.42
C ILE A 49 4.56 10.03 -13.52
N GLY A 50 4.99 8.88 -14.05
CA GLY A 50 4.99 7.59 -13.37
C GLY A 50 6.16 7.35 -12.41
N PRO A 51 6.15 6.22 -11.68
CA PRO A 51 7.03 6.01 -10.52
C PRO A 51 8.51 5.89 -10.87
N THR A 52 8.85 5.47 -12.09
CA THR A 52 10.23 5.45 -12.57
C THR A 52 10.81 6.84 -12.80
N ASN A 53 9.98 7.89 -12.82
CA ASN A 53 10.36 9.26 -13.12
C ASN A 53 9.92 10.29 -12.05
N TRP A 54 9.38 9.86 -10.90
CA TRP A 54 8.91 10.77 -9.85
C TRP A 54 9.99 11.74 -9.35
N ASN A 55 11.25 11.28 -9.25
CA ASN A 55 12.37 12.16 -8.90
C ASN A 55 12.51 13.33 -9.90
N ALA A 56 12.32 13.08 -11.20
CA ALA A 56 12.45 14.14 -12.20
C ALA A 56 11.30 15.16 -12.22
N LEU A 57 10.17 14.86 -11.56
CA LEU A 57 9.05 15.81 -11.44
C LEU A 57 9.39 16.94 -10.48
N ASP A 58 10.08 16.61 -9.39
CA ASP A 58 10.63 17.56 -8.42
C ASP A 58 11.89 16.94 -7.78
N PRO A 59 13.08 17.19 -8.33
CA PRO A 59 14.31 16.57 -7.83
C PRO A 59 14.69 16.98 -6.40
N GLN A 60 14.13 18.10 -5.91
CA GLN A 60 14.41 18.57 -4.57
C GLN A 60 13.52 17.85 -3.54
N ALA A 61 12.24 17.68 -3.84
CA ALA A 61 11.30 17.01 -2.96
C ALA A 61 11.38 15.48 -3.08
N ASN A 62 11.53 14.95 -4.30
CA ASN A 62 11.31 13.53 -4.61
C ASN A 62 12.61 12.71 -4.76
N ALA A 63 13.75 13.23 -4.32
CA ALA A 63 15.05 12.56 -4.44
C ALA A 63 14.99 11.10 -3.92
N LEU A 64 14.36 10.92 -2.74
CA LEU A 64 14.22 9.63 -2.08
C LEU A 64 13.45 8.59 -2.92
N CYS A 65 12.57 9.01 -3.83
CA CYS A 65 11.88 8.08 -4.72
C CYS A 65 12.82 7.25 -5.60
N SER A 66 14.05 7.75 -5.84
CA SER A 66 15.08 7.06 -6.64
C SER A 66 16.40 6.79 -5.90
N THR A 67 16.60 7.37 -4.71
CA THR A 67 17.83 7.21 -3.92
C THR A 67 17.61 6.57 -2.56
N GLY A 68 16.36 6.52 -2.08
CA GLY A 68 16.02 5.93 -0.78
C GLY A 68 16.34 4.43 -0.74
N VAL A 69 16.78 3.96 0.42
CA VAL A 69 17.21 2.58 0.67
C VAL A 69 16.21 1.80 1.53
N ASN A 70 15.24 2.47 2.14
CA ASN A 70 14.15 1.86 2.91
C ASN A 70 12.81 2.24 2.27
N GLN A 71 12.65 1.91 0.99
CA GLN A 71 11.49 2.30 0.21
C GLN A 71 10.39 1.24 0.25
N SER A 72 9.14 1.70 0.19
CA SER A 72 7.93 0.89 0.10
C SER A 72 7.29 1.03 -1.29
N PRO A 73 6.51 0.04 -1.77
CA PRO A 73 6.15 -1.22 -1.10
C PRO A 73 7.23 -2.30 -1.26
N ILE A 74 7.10 -3.42 -0.52
CA ILE A 74 7.98 -4.60 -0.61
C ILE A 74 7.16 -5.91 -0.74
N ASP A 75 7.85 -7.03 -0.94
CA ASP A 75 7.25 -8.36 -0.89
C ASP A 75 7.12 -8.87 0.57
N MET A 76 5.91 -9.25 0.95
CA MET A 76 5.57 -9.73 2.29
C MET A 76 5.82 -11.24 2.35
N VAL A 77 7.05 -11.62 2.69
CA VAL A 77 7.49 -13.01 2.80
C VAL A 77 7.51 -13.44 4.27
N ALA A 78 6.90 -14.59 4.57
CA ALA A 78 6.91 -15.15 5.92
C ALA A 78 8.34 -15.30 6.46
N GLY A 79 8.59 -14.77 7.66
CA GLY A 79 9.90 -14.80 8.31
C GLY A 79 10.92 -13.76 7.83
N ALA A 80 10.63 -12.98 6.78
CA ALA A 80 11.52 -11.90 6.34
C ALA A 80 11.51 -10.70 7.30
N ASN A 81 10.35 -10.37 7.85
CA ASN A 81 10.15 -9.27 8.79
C ASN A 81 9.45 -9.75 10.06
N ALA A 82 9.53 -8.95 11.13
CA ALA A 82 8.91 -9.27 12.41
C ALA A 82 7.39 -9.37 12.30
N MET A 83 6.81 -10.33 13.01
CA MET A 83 5.36 -10.47 13.17
C MET A 83 4.94 -9.91 14.51
N VAL A 84 3.89 -9.08 14.50
CA VAL A 84 3.30 -8.44 15.67
C VAL A 84 1.87 -8.95 15.82
N PRO A 85 1.54 -9.67 16.91
CA PRO A 85 0.15 -10.04 17.19
C PRO A 85 -0.73 -8.82 17.35
N ALA A 86 -1.98 -8.87 16.89
CA ALA A 86 -2.91 -7.75 17.03
C ALA A 86 -3.12 -7.28 18.47
N SER A 87 -2.94 -8.17 19.46
CA SER A 87 -3.01 -7.83 20.90
C SER A 87 -1.92 -6.84 21.36
N GLN A 88 -0.88 -6.60 20.56
CA GLN A 88 0.13 -5.57 20.83
C GLN A 88 -0.21 -4.20 20.21
N LEU A 89 -1.30 -4.12 19.44
CA LEU A 89 -1.85 -2.86 18.93
C LEU A 89 -3.08 -2.52 19.77
N GLY A 90 -3.05 -1.41 20.51
CA GLY A 90 -4.25 -0.84 21.10
C GLY A 90 -5.03 -0.10 20.02
N LEU A 91 -5.77 -0.84 19.20
CA LEU A 91 -6.50 -0.35 18.04
C LEU A 91 -7.98 -0.12 18.39
N GLU A 92 -8.43 1.13 18.28
CA GLU A 92 -9.82 1.53 18.49
C GLU A 92 -10.25 2.41 17.33
N ILE A 93 -11.25 1.95 16.56
CA ILE A 93 -11.80 2.71 15.44
C ILE A 93 -13.31 2.79 15.63
N PRO A 94 -13.86 3.97 16.01
CA PRO A 94 -15.29 4.12 16.20
C PRO A 94 -16.02 4.12 14.85
N ASP A 95 -17.29 3.71 14.88
CA ASP A 95 -18.17 3.82 13.73
C ASP A 95 -18.35 5.30 13.31
N MET A 96 -18.35 5.55 12.00
CA MET A 96 -18.61 6.86 11.41
C MET A 96 -20.07 6.91 10.94
N LEU A 97 -21.00 6.91 11.90
CA LEU A 97 -22.44 6.74 11.63
C LEU A 97 -23.06 7.81 10.73
N GLU A 98 -22.47 9.01 10.69
CA GLU A 98 -22.91 10.11 9.83
C GLU A 98 -22.30 10.07 8.42
N GLY A 99 -21.46 9.07 8.13
CA GLY A 99 -20.62 9.00 6.95
C GLY A 99 -19.33 9.82 7.09
N ALA A 100 -18.51 9.78 6.05
CA ALA A 100 -17.23 10.48 5.95
C ALA A 100 -17.09 11.12 4.57
N GLU A 101 -16.25 12.16 4.46
CA GLU A 101 -15.87 12.69 3.15
C GLU A 101 -15.12 11.60 2.37
N PHE A 102 -15.49 11.45 1.09
CA PHE A 102 -14.89 10.50 0.17
C PHE A 102 -14.49 11.24 -1.10
N GLU A 103 -13.20 11.29 -1.39
CA GLU A 103 -12.64 12.15 -2.43
C GLU A 103 -11.78 11.40 -3.43
N ASN A 104 -11.72 11.93 -4.66
CA ASN A 104 -10.86 11.43 -5.72
C ASN A 104 -9.69 12.39 -5.94
N LEU A 105 -8.49 11.95 -5.54
CA LEU A 105 -7.27 12.74 -5.62
C LEU A 105 -6.59 12.70 -7.01
N GLY A 106 -7.18 11.96 -7.95
CA GLY A 106 -6.60 11.66 -9.27
C GLY A 106 -5.53 10.55 -9.24
N THR A 107 -4.95 10.27 -8.07
CA THR A 107 -3.97 9.19 -7.86
C THR A 107 -4.53 8.07 -6.98
N THR A 108 -5.58 8.33 -6.22
CA THR A 108 -6.31 7.34 -5.42
C THR A 108 -7.67 7.94 -5.05
N VAL A 109 -8.54 7.12 -4.46
CA VAL A 109 -9.71 7.60 -3.72
C VAL A 109 -9.46 7.42 -2.23
N GLU A 110 -9.86 8.41 -1.45
CA GLU A 110 -9.54 8.51 -0.03
C GLU A 110 -10.80 8.79 0.77
N VAL A 111 -10.95 8.10 1.90
CA VAL A 111 -11.92 8.44 2.93
C VAL A 111 -11.20 9.22 4.02
N VAL A 112 -11.62 10.47 4.20
CA VAL A 112 -11.08 11.32 5.26
C VAL A 112 -11.61 10.80 6.59
N ALA A 113 -10.68 10.48 7.49
CA ALA A 113 -10.98 10.13 8.85
C ALA A 113 -10.51 11.26 9.79
N GLY A 114 -10.89 11.15 11.05
CA GLY A 114 -10.40 12.07 12.09
C GLY A 114 -10.70 11.54 13.48
N LYS A 115 -11.01 10.24 13.55
CA LYS A 115 -11.48 9.53 14.73
C LYS A 115 -10.89 8.13 14.69
N GLY A 116 -10.45 7.67 15.85
CA GLY A 116 -9.78 6.39 16.01
C GLY A 116 -8.36 6.58 16.53
N THR A 117 -7.93 5.63 17.35
CA THR A 117 -6.64 5.65 18.01
C THR A 117 -5.93 4.31 17.82
N MET A 118 -4.63 4.37 17.61
CA MET A 118 -3.76 3.21 17.63
C MET A 118 -2.62 3.47 18.60
N SER A 119 -2.42 2.60 19.58
CA SER A 119 -1.17 2.54 20.34
C SER A 119 -0.34 1.36 19.85
N PHE A 120 0.93 1.63 19.56
CA PHE A 120 1.88 0.59 19.20
C PHE A 120 3.24 0.95 19.79
N GLN A 121 3.79 0.03 20.59
CA GLN A 121 4.97 0.31 21.42
C GLN A 121 4.72 1.54 22.31
N ASN A 122 5.64 2.51 22.30
CA ASN A 122 5.54 3.73 23.11
C ASN A 122 4.93 4.92 22.35
N ASN A 123 4.30 4.68 21.20
CA ASN A 123 3.71 5.74 20.38
C ASN A 123 2.18 5.60 20.37
N SER A 124 1.50 6.76 20.36
CA SER A 124 0.05 6.85 20.17
C SER A 124 -0.22 7.64 18.89
N PHE A 125 -1.11 7.12 18.07
CA PHE A 125 -1.46 7.67 16.77
C PHE A 125 -2.96 7.89 16.64
N THR A 126 -3.34 8.84 15.81
CA THR A 126 -4.71 9.12 15.38
C THR A 126 -4.87 8.75 13.92
N LEU A 127 -6.00 8.12 13.59
CA LEU A 127 -6.35 7.81 12.20
C LEU A 127 -6.68 9.10 11.45
N GLN A 128 -5.92 9.37 10.38
CA GLN A 128 -6.10 10.55 9.54
C GLN A 128 -6.96 10.24 8.32
N GLN A 129 -6.72 9.11 7.66
CA GLN A 129 -7.45 8.72 6.46
C GLN A 129 -7.22 7.25 6.14
N PHE A 130 -8.02 6.72 5.22
CA PHE A 130 -7.64 5.51 4.49
C PHE A 130 -7.95 5.62 3.00
N HIS A 131 -7.08 5.03 2.19
CA HIS A 131 -7.15 5.06 0.73
C HIS A 131 -6.81 3.71 0.11
N PHE A 132 -6.93 3.61 -1.21
CA PHE A 132 -6.94 2.31 -1.90
C PHE A 132 -5.98 2.26 -3.10
N HIS A 133 -5.39 1.09 -3.30
CA HIS A 133 -4.52 0.78 -4.44
C HIS A 133 -5.05 -0.39 -5.25
N LEU A 134 -4.99 -0.28 -6.58
CA LEU A 134 -5.33 -1.32 -7.55
C LEU A 134 -4.22 -1.46 -8.60
N PRO A 135 -3.57 -2.64 -8.68
CA PRO A 135 -3.64 -3.77 -7.73
C PRO A 135 -3.03 -3.43 -6.35
N SER A 136 -2.81 -4.43 -5.48
CA SER A 136 -2.03 -4.20 -4.25
C SER A 136 -0.63 -3.66 -4.56
N GLU A 137 -0.10 -2.84 -3.65
CA GLU A 137 1.27 -2.32 -3.74
C GLU A 137 2.26 -3.32 -3.17
N HIS A 138 1.98 -3.82 -1.96
CA HIS A 138 2.71 -4.96 -1.42
C HIS A 138 2.39 -6.22 -2.21
N LEU A 139 3.34 -7.14 -2.24
CA LEU A 139 3.11 -8.51 -2.69
C LEU A 139 2.91 -9.42 -1.49
N ASP A 140 2.08 -10.45 -1.65
CA ASP A 140 1.92 -11.54 -0.69
C ASP A 140 2.70 -12.76 -1.20
N ALA A 141 3.91 -12.96 -0.69
CA ALA A 141 4.85 -13.99 -1.15
C ALA A 141 5.00 -14.03 -2.68
N GLY A 142 5.25 -12.87 -3.28
CA GLY A 142 5.40 -12.67 -4.72
C GLY A 142 4.09 -12.54 -5.51
N LYS A 143 2.93 -12.66 -4.85
CA LYS A 143 1.62 -12.51 -5.49
C LYS A 143 1.06 -11.10 -5.30
N SER A 144 0.72 -10.44 -6.40
CA SER A 144 -0.09 -9.21 -6.34
C SER A 144 -1.56 -9.55 -6.06
N MET A 145 -2.17 -8.83 -5.14
CA MET A 145 -3.58 -8.98 -4.74
C MET A 145 -4.46 -7.98 -5.50
N ALA A 146 -5.77 -8.20 -5.51
CA ALA A 146 -6.69 -7.41 -6.32
C ALA A 146 -6.69 -5.93 -5.91
N MET A 147 -6.69 -5.65 -4.61
CA MET A 147 -6.51 -4.29 -4.08
C MET A 147 -5.76 -4.31 -2.74
N GLU A 148 -5.37 -3.13 -2.28
CA GLU A 148 -4.84 -2.92 -0.94
C GLU A 148 -5.41 -1.63 -0.36
N MET A 149 -5.80 -1.67 0.91
CA MET A 149 -6.19 -0.49 1.67
C MET A 149 -5.03 -0.05 2.56
N HIS A 150 -4.72 1.23 2.56
CA HIS A 150 -3.76 1.85 3.47
C HIS A 150 -4.51 2.75 4.44
N MET A 151 -4.35 2.47 5.74
CA MET A 151 -4.87 3.32 6.81
C MET A 151 -3.71 4.12 7.37
N VAL A 152 -3.76 5.44 7.25
CA VAL A 152 -2.68 6.34 7.63
C VAL A 152 -2.92 6.91 9.02
N TRP A 153 -1.93 6.69 9.89
CA TRP A 153 -1.95 7.07 11.29
C TRP A 153 -0.82 8.04 11.58
N GLU A 154 -1.11 9.08 12.35
CA GLU A 154 -0.11 10.09 12.72
C GLU A 154 -0.10 10.33 14.23
N SER A 155 1.09 10.42 14.81
CA SER A 155 1.27 10.76 16.22
C SER A 155 1.41 12.27 16.42
N ALA A 156 1.31 12.73 17.68
CA ALA A 156 1.49 14.15 18.02
C ALA A 156 2.89 14.70 17.68
N ASP A 157 3.90 13.83 17.54
CA ASP A 157 5.26 14.15 17.10
C ASP A 157 5.50 13.88 15.61
N ALA A 158 4.43 13.85 14.80
CA ALA A 158 4.45 13.70 13.34
C ALA A 158 5.14 12.41 12.84
N LYS A 159 5.14 11.34 13.65
CA LYS A 159 5.52 10.00 13.18
C LYS A 159 4.34 9.39 12.46
N ILE A 160 4.64 8.66 11.40
CA ILE A 160 3.63 8.03 10.55
C ILE A 160 3.70 6.52 10.73
N ALA A 161 2.54 5.93 10.91
CA ALA A 161 2.35 4.49 10.77
C ALA A 161 1.27 4.21 9.73
N VAL A 162 1.44 3.15 8.94
CA VAL A 162 0.45 2.71 7.96
C VAL A 162 0.05 1.27 8.27
N VAL A 163 -1.25 1.05 8.44
CA VAL A 163 -1.82 -0.29 8.49
C VAL A 163 -2.28 -0.67 7.09
N GLY A 164 -1.62 -1.67 6.50
CA GLY A 164 -1.95 -2.20 5.18
C GLY A 164 -2.88 -3.41 5.29
N VAL A 165 -3.93 -3.48 4.46
CA VAL A 165 -4.85 -4.61 4.42
C VAL A 165 -5.09 -5.02 2.98
N PHE A 166 -4.74 -6.26 2.64
CA PHE A 166 -5.05 -6.81 1.32
C PHE A 166 -6.56 -7.01 1.16
N ILE A 167 -7.04 -6.78 -0.06
CA ILE A 167 -8.42 -7.00 -0.46
C ILE A 167 -8.41 -7.97 -1.63
N ASP A 168 -9.14 -9.07 -1.51
CA ASP A 168 -9.36 -10.02 -2.61
C ASP A 168 -10.75 -9.84 -3.22
N VAL A 169 -10.96 -10.33 -4.44
CA VAL A 169 -12.28 -10.33 -5.06
C VAL A 169 -13.05 -11.54 -4.56
N ASP A 170 -14.23 -11.31 -3.99
CA ASP A 170 -15.20 -12.35 -3.68
C ASP A 170 -15.76 -12.90 -5.00
N ASP A 171 -15.30 -14.08 -5.35
CA ASP A 171 -15.70 -14.89 -6.49
C ASP A 171 -16.93 -15.77 -6.17
N GLY A 172 -17.55 -15.60 -5.00
CA GLY A 172 -18.76 -16.32 -4.60
C GLY A 172 -18.53 -17.81 -4.33
N ALA A 173 -17.27 -18.26 -4.33
CA ALA A 173 -16.87 -19.62 -4.04
C ALA A 173 -16.72 -19.83 -2.53
N GLY A 174 -17.84 -19.80 -1.81
CA GLY A 174 -17.87 -20.26 -0.42
C GLY A 174 -17.44 -21.73 -0.33
N GLY A 175 -16.24 -21.97 0.21
CA GLY A 175 -15.80 -23.23 0.79
C GLY A 175 -15.69 -24.45 -0.15
N SER A 176 -14.46 -24.77 -0.55
CA SER A 176 -14.02 -26.17 -0.47
C SER A 176 -12.59 -26.22 0.06
N PRO A 177 -12.29 -27.06 1.08
CA PRO A 177 -10.91 -27.37 1.39
C PRO A 177 -10.33 -27.96 0.11
N ALA A 178 -9.12 -27.53 -0.26
CA ALA A 178 -8.37 -28.13 -1.36
C ALA A 178 -8.12 -29.62 -1.06
N GLY A 179 -9.11 -30.45 -1.34
CA GLY A 179 -8.94 -31.87 -1.57
C GLY A 179 -8.17 -32.00 -2.88
N ASN A 180 -7.06 -32.74 -2.83
CA ASN A 180 -6.23 -33.13 -3.96
C ASN A 180 -7.05 -33.31 -5.26
N ALA A 181 -6.96 -32.32 -6.15
CA ALA A 181 -7.36 -32.44 -7.53
C ALA A 181 -6.11 -32.20 -8.37
N THR A 182 -5.49 -33.28 -8.82
CA THR A 182 -4.47 -33.27 -9.88
C THR A 182 -5.10 -32.67 -11.14
N ALA A 183 -4.84 -31.40 -11.41
CA ALA A 183 -5.22 -30.75 -12.65
C ALA A 183 -4.30 -31.24 -13.78
N THR A 184 -4.85 -32.07 -14.66
CA THR A 184 -4.29 -32.36 -15.98
C THR A 184 -4.42 -31.12 -16.86
N ALA A 185 -3.29 -30.67 -17.42
CA ALA A 185 -3.24 -29.53 -18.33
C ALA A 185 -4.05 -29.78 -19.62
N PRO A 186 -4.82 -28.81 -20.12
CA PRO A 186 -5.39 -28.87 -21.46
C PRO A 186 -4.31 -28.66 -22.54
N PRO A 187 -4.42 -29.31 -23.71
CA PRO A 187 -3.39 -29.25 -24.74
C PRO A 187 -3.28 -27.87 -25.40
N ALA A 188 -2.04 -27.43 -25.62
CA ALA A 188 -1.69 -26.20 -26.30
C ALA A 188 -2.28 -26.15 -27.72
N ALA A 189 -2.98 -25.06 -28.04
CA ALA A 189 -3.40 -24.73 -29.40
C ALA A 189 -2.21 -24.16 -30.19
N THR A 190 -1.86 -24.84 -31.29
CA THR A 190 -0.82 -24.45 -32.23
C THR A 190 -1.22 -23.18 -33.02
N PRO A 191 -0.36 -22.16 -33.16
CA PRO A 191 -0.61 -21.06 -34.08
C PRO A 191 -0.25 -21.46 -35.52
N ALA A 192 -1.12 -21.08 -36.46
CA ALA A 192 -0.99 -21.31 -37.88
C ALA A 192 0.23 -20.57 -38.49
N ALA A 193 0.95 -21.30 -39.36
CA ALA A 193 2.16 -20.86 -40.03
C ALA A 193 1.92 -19.71 -41.02
N ARG A 194 2.71 -18.64 -40.91
CA ARG A 194 2.87 -17.59 -41.94
C ARG A 194 4.11 -17.91 -42.77
N LYS A 195 3.93 -18.06 -44.09
CA LYS A 195 5.03 -18.27 -45.07
C LYS A 195 6.02 -17.10 -45.04
N ARG A 196 7.31 -17.41 -44.94
CA ARG A 196 8.40 -16.55 -45.42
C ARG A 196 9.38 -17.41 -46.23
N ASP A 197 9.54 -17.01 -47.48
CA ASP A 197 10.42 -17.62 -48.47
C ASP A 197 11.90 -17.35 -48.14
N GLY A 198 12.72 -18.38 -48.42
CA GLY A 198 14.13 -18.27 -48.78
C GLY A 198 15.11 -17.76 -47.73
N PHE A 199 15.90 -18.66 -47.14
CA PHE A 199 17.37 -18.57 -47.19
C PHE A 199 18.03 -19.90 -46.74
N THR A 200 19.27 -20.03 -47.14
CA THR A 200 19.96 -21.26 -47.57
C THR A 200 20.46 -22.15 -46.42
N LYS A 201 20.42 -23.45 -46.69
CA LYS A 201 20.88 -24.59 -45.90
C LYS A 201 22.40 -24.52 -45.62
N VAL A 202 22.80 -24.41 -44.35
CA VAL A 202 24.17 -24.72 -43.91
C VAL A 202 24.10 -25.91 -42.95
N VAL A 203 24.56 -27.05 -43.45
CA VAL A 203 24.76 -28.28 -42.70
C VAL A 203 26.08 -28.17 -41.94
N ARG A 204 26.06 -28.28 -40.61
CA ARG A 204 27.24 -28.73 -39.85
C ARG A 204 26.84 -29.79 -38.82
N LYS A 205 27.70 -30.80 -38.80
CA LYS A 205 27.61 -32.15 -38.25
C LYS A 205 27.71 -32.12 -36.72
N SER A 206 26.77 -32.78 -36.04
CA SER A 206 26.86 -33.08 -34.61
C SER A 206 27.89 -34.19 -34.38
N THR A 207 28.86 -33.95 -33.51
CA THR A 207 29.69 -35.00 -32.90
C THR A 207 29.40 -35.03 -31.41
N GLU A 208 28.93 -36.19 -30.94
CA GLU A 208 28.71 -36.53 -29.54
C GLU A 208 29.99 -36.40 -28.71
N GLY A 209 29.88 -35.73 -27.57
CA GLY A 209 30.87 -35.73 -26.50
C GLY A 209 30.17 -35.99 -25.17
N LYS A 210 30.41 -37.17 -24.61
CA LYS A 210 29.96 -37.60 -23.28
C LYS A 210 30.65 -36.74 -22.20
N ASP A 211 29.87 -36.13 -21.31
CA ASP A 211 30.33 -35.94 -19.92
C ASP A 211 29.14 -36.11 -18.96
N LYS A 212 29.23 -37.17 -18.14
CA LYS A 212 28.28 -37.50 -17.08
C LYS A 212 28.85 -36.94 -15.79
N ARG A 213 28.26 -35.89 -15.26
CA ARG A 213 28.40 -35.55 -13.83
C ARG A 213 27.01 -35.39 -13.21
N GLN A 214 26.64 -36.45 -12.51
CA GLN A 214 25.47 -36.61 -11.67
C GLN A 214 25.81 -36.07 -10.28
N LEU A 215 25.05 -35.08 -9.80
CA LEU A 215 25.10 -34.64 -8.40
C LEU A 215 24.03 -35.41 -7.60
N PRO A 216 24.34 -35.90 -6.39
CA PRO A 216 23.47 -36.79 -5.63
C PRO A 216 22.35 -36.02 -4.92
N GLY A 217 21.18 -36.64 -4.85
CA GLY A 217 20.06 -36.19 -4.04
C GLY A 217 20.28 -36.43 -2.56
N VAL A 218 19.91 -35.45 -1.75
CA VAL A 218 19.61 -35.60 -0.33
C VAL A 218 18.21 -35.03 -0.13
N GLY A 219 17.26 -35.92 0.18
CA GLY A 219 15.92 -35.56 0.57
C GLY A 219 15.83 -35.22 2.06
N GLY A 220 14.71 -34.59 2.43
CA GLY A 220 14.18 -34.65 3.79
C GLY A 220 13.90 -33.30 4.43
N SER A 221 12.60 -33.03 4.62
CA SER A 221 12.00 -32.03 5.51
C SER A 221 11.92 -30.58 5.01
N PHE A 222 11.01 -30.37 4.05
CA PHE A 222 10.25 -29.12 4.01
C PHE A 222 9.27 -29.12 5.18
N PHE A 223 9.56 -28.30 6.20
CA PHE A 223 8.55 -27.92 7.19
C PHE A 223 7.43 -27.18 6.47
N HIS A 224 6.29 -27.87 6.27
CA HIS A 224 5.03 -27.22 5.94
C HIS A 224 4.54 -26.49 7.19
N VAL A 225 4.86 -25.21 7.31
CA VAL A 225 4.07 -24.29 8.12
C VAL A 225 2.86 -23.89 7.29
N ASN A 226 1.81 -24.73 7.31
CA ASN A 226 0.48 -24.30 6.94
C ASN A 226 -0.03 -23.38 8.08
N ALA A 227 0.24 -22.08 7.96
CA ALA A 227 -0.63 -21.10 8.59
C ALA A 227 -1.84 -20.94 7.66
N PRO A 228 -3.07 -21.29 8.08
CA PRO A 228 -4.24 -21.01 7.27
C PRO A 228 -4.48 -19.50 7.26
N THR A 229 -4.10 -18.83 6.18
CA THR A 229 -4.65 -17.50 5.87
C THR A 229 -6.12 -17.72 5.54
N THR A 230 -7.00 -17.43 6.48
CA THR A 230 -8.44 -17.49 6.27
C THR A 230 -8.84 -16.37 5.32
N ALA A 231 -9.02 -16.71 4.04
CA ALA A 231 -9.67 -15.81 3.10
C ALA A 231 -11.07 -15.47 3.64
N ALA A 232 -11.40 -14.18 3.71
CA ALA A 232 -12.75 -13.74 4.03
C ALA A 232 -13.68 -14.22 2.90
N THR A 233 -14.58 -15.17 3.18
CA THR A 233 -15.48 -15.76 2.18
C THR A 233 -16.73 -14.90 1.93
N THR A 234 -16.74 -13.65 2.37
CA THR A 234 -17.89 -12.75 2.24
C THR A 234 -17.38 -11.33 2.05
N ALA A 235 -17.92 -10.65 1.05
CA ALA A 235 -17.62 -9.25 0.79
C ALA A 235 -17.86 -8.34 2.00
N SER A 236 -16.93 -7.42 2.22
CA SER A 236 -16.89 -6.53 3.37
C SER A 236 -17.97 -5.46 3.30
N ASN A 237 -18.81 -5.35 4.34
CA ASN A 237 -19.85 -4.33 4.40
C ASN A 237 -19.27 -2.91 4.40
N LEU A 238 -18.09 -2.74 5.01
CA LEU A 238 -17.37 -1.46 4.98
C LEU A 238 -17.02 -1.07 3.55
N LEU A 239 -16.36 -1.96 2.80
CA LEU A 239 -15.95 -1.70 1.41
C LEU A 239 -17.16 -1.47 0.50
N GLU A 240 -18.21 -2.29 0.63
CA GLU A 240 -19.44 -2.14 -0.14
C GLU A 240 -20.15 -0.80 0.17
N THR A 241 -20.04 -0.28 1.39
CA THR A 241 -20.64 1.01 1.78
C THR A 241 -19.83 2.20 1.27
N VAL A 242 -18.49 2.16 1.43
CA VAL A 242 -17.59 3.20 0.91
C VAL A 242 -17.74 3.31 -0.61
N PHE A 243 -17.55 2.19 -1.32
CA PHE A 243 -17.57 2.17 -2.77
C PHE A 243 -18.96 2.25 -3.38
N GLY A 244 -20.03 2.13 -2.59
CA GLY A 244 -21.38 2.42 -3.03
C GLY A 244 -21.59 3.85 -3.56
N SER A 245 -20.68 4.78 -3.20
CA SER A 245 -20.71 6.18 -3.65
C SER A 245 -19.59 6.53 -4.65
N VAL A 246 -18.78 5.55 -5.09
CA VAL A 246 -17.58 5.82 -5.93
C VAL A 246 -17.90 6.45 -7.28
N GLY A 247 -19.07 6.15 -7.84
CA GLY A 247 -19.53 6.74 -9.10
C GLY A 247 -19.83 8.24 -9.00
N GLU A 248 -20.04 8.78 -7.80
CA GLU A 248 -20.27 10.21 -7.59
C GLU A 248 -18.96 11.03 -7.64
N ILE A 249 -17.81 10.35 -7.54
CA ILE A 249 -16.48 10.96 -7.58
C ILE A 249 -15.64 10.44 -8.75
N SER A 250 -16.27 10.18 -9.90
CA SER A 250 -15.59 9.62 -11.08
C SER A 250 -14.49 10.53 -11.63
N GLU A 251 -14.60 11.83 -11.43
CA GLU A 251 -13.62 12.82 -11.91
C GLU A 251 -12.62 13.20 -10.81
N PRO A 252 -11.30 13.24 -11.11
CA PRO A 252 -10.32 13.78 -10.19
C PRO A 252 -10.67 15.18 -9.69
N GLY A 253 -10.47 15.43 -8.40
CA GLY A 253 -10.79 16.71 -7.78
C GLY A 253 -12.24 16.82 -7.28
N THR A 254 -13.01 15.72 -7.33
CA THR A 254 -14.37 15.66 -6.79
C THR A 254 -14.41 14.98 -5.43
N LEU A 255 -15.42 15.34 -4.64
CA LEU A 255 -15.73 14.71 -3.35
C LEU A 255 -17.23 14.44 -3.24
N THR A 256 -17.56 13.44 -2.44
CA THR A 256 -18.91 13.15 -1.95
C THR A 256 -18.85 12.79 -0.46
N LYS A 257 -19.99 12.41 0.12
CA LYS A 257 -20.08 11.88 1.47
C LYS A 257 -20.59 10.44 1.45
N THR A 258 -19.89 9.53 2.11
CA THR A 258 -20.34 8.14 2.23
C THR A 258 -21.63 8.05 3.06
N LYS A 259 -22.31 6.90 2.99
CA LYS A 259 -23.25 6.51 4.05
C LYS A 259 -22.49 6.22 5.34
N GLY A 260 -23.22 6.04 6.44
CA GLY A 260 -22.63 5.67 7.73
C GLY A 260 -21.75 4.42 7.63
N LEU A 261 -20.52 4.51 8.12
CA LEU A 261 -19.52 3.44 8.05
C LEU A 261 -19.45 2.69 9.39
N SER A 262 -19.75 1.39 9.36
CA SER A 262 -19.46 0.51 10.51
C SER A 262 -18.05 -0.04 10.39
N MET A 263 -17.24 0.21 11.40
CA MET A 263 -15.83 -0.17 11.47
C MET A 263 -15.64 -1.50 12.21
N ALA A 264 -16.70 -2.03 12.82
CA ALA A 264 -16.66 -3.25 13.64
C ALA A 264 -16.11 -4.46 12.88
N GLU A 265 -16.49 -4.64 11.61
CA GLU A 265 -16.00 -5.75 10.78
C GLU A 265 -14.49 -5.63 10.53
N LEU A 266 -14.01 -4.44 10.18
CA LEU A 266 -12.59 -4.16 9.96
C LEU A 266 -11.81 -4.40 11.25
N VAL A 267 -12.26 -3.82 12.37
CA VAL A 267 -11.61 -3.97 13.67
C VAL A 267 -11.55 -5.44 14.09
N SER A 268 -12.65 -6.18 13.93
CA SER A 268 -12.68 -7.61 14.25
C SER A 268 -11.75 -8.43 13.36
N THR A 269 -11.68 -8.12 12.06
CA THR A 269 -10.76 -8.76 11.12
C THR A 269 -9.31 -8.52 11.54
N LEU A 270 -8.95 -7.27 11.80
CA LEU A 270 -7.61 -6.89 12.22
C LEU A 270 -7.22 -7.52 13.58
N ALA A 271 -8.16 -7.58 14.53
CA ALA A 271 -7.95 -8.16 15.85
C ALA A 271 -7.75 -9.69 15.83
N ALA A 272 -8.20 -10.38 14.78
CA ALA A 272 -8.09 -11.83 14.66
C ALA A 272 -6.71 -12.32 14.20
N GLY A 273 -5.88 -11.43 13.66
CA GLY A 273 -4.62 -11.78 13.00
C GLY A 273 -3.36 -11.23 13.65
N SER A 274 -2.33 -11.14 12.82
CA SER A 274 -1.06 -10.50 13.12
C SER A 274 -0.65 -9.57 11.98
N PHE A 275 0.36 -8.75 12.24
CA PHE A 275 0.89 -7.79 11.30
C PHE A 275 2.35 -8.09 11.03
N GLN A 276 2.73 -8.20 9.77
CA GLN A 276 4.13 -8.12 9.41
C GLN A 276 4.55 -6.66 9.43
N THR A 277 5.60 -6.32 10.18
CA THR A 277 6.03 -4.94 10.40
C THR A 277 7.45 -4.66 9.92
N TYR A 278 7.64 -3.49 9.32
CA TYR A 278 8.95 -2.98 8.93
C TYR A 278 8.97 -1.44 8.95
N GLU A 279 10.17 -0.84 8.90
CA GLU A 279 10.36 0.59 8.69
C GLU A 279 10.64 0.84 7.20
N GLY A 280 9.77 1.61 6.56
CA GLY A 280 9.78 1.85 5.12
C GLY A 280 9.55 3.32 4.78
N SER A 281 8.83 3.55 3.69
CA SER A 281 8.53 4.88 3.18
C SER A 281 7.06 5.07 2.84
N LEU A 282 6.70 6.31 2.47
CA LEU A 282 5.51 6.53 1.65
C LEU A 282 5.68 5.85 0.29
N THR A 283 4.58 5.36 -0.27
CA THR A 283 4.55 4.74 -1.61
C THR A 283 4.24 5.75 -2.72
N THR A 284 4.16 7.03 -2.37
CA THR A 284 3.93 8.16 -3.27
C THR A 284 4.97 9.26 -3.00
N PRO A 285 5.20 10.19 -3.94
CA PRO A 285 6.06 11.35 -3.72
C PRO A 285 5.72 12.08 -2.40
N PRO A 286 6.73 12.40 -1.57
CA PRO A 286 8.16 12.51 -1.86
C PRO A 286 8.93 11.23 -1.52
N CYS A 287 8.20 10.13 -1.29
CA CYS A 287 8.73 8.83 -0.88
C CYS A 287 9.55 8.91 0.42
N SER A 288 9.13 9.78 1.34
CA SER A 288 9.75 9.99 2.65
C SER A 288 9.85 8.67 3.42
N GLU A 289 11.06 8.36 3.92
CA GLU A 289 11.33 7.19 4.76
C GLU A 289 11.00 7.45 6.24
N GLY A 290 11.07 6.41 7.07
CA GLY A 290 10.72 6.47 8.49
C GLY A 290 9.24 6.23 8.76
N VAL A 291 8.55 5.57 7.81
CA VAL A 291 7.15 5.16 7.95
C VAL A 291 7.10 3.77 8.54
N ARG A 292 6.42 3.63 9.67
CA ARG A 292 6.16 2.32 10.29
C ARG A 292 5.05 1.59 9.53
N TRP A 293 5.39 0.53 8.82
CA TRP A 293 4.41 -0.34 8.17
C TRP A 293 3.96 -1.48 9.08
N LEU A 294 2.66 -1.77 9.04
CA LEU A 294 1.98 -2.88 9.72
C LEU A 294 1.01 -3.52 8.71
N VAL A 295 1.47 -4.51 7.94
CA VAL A 295 0.64 -5.18 6.92
C VAL A 295 -0.03 -6.39 7.54
N SER A 296 -1.37 -6.41 7.55
CA SER A 296 -2.17 -7.49 8.15
C SER A 296 -2.01 -8.80 7.38
N ASP A 297 -1.92 -9.91 8.11
CA ASP A 297 -2.06 -11.25 7.54
C ASP A 297 -3.51 -11.65 7.25
N GLN A 298 -4.47 -10.84 7.69
CA GLN A 298 -5.89 -10.97 7.35
C GLN A 298 -6.21 -10.16 6.10
N LYS A 299 -7.25 -10.61 5.40
CA LYS A 299 -7.69 -10.01 4.14
C LYS A 299 -9.16 -9.65 4.24
N LEU A 300 -9.52 -8.55 3.59
CA LEU A 300 -10.92 -8.27 3.29
C LEU A 300 -11.27 -8.84 1.91
N SER A 301 -12.56 -8.92 1.64
CA SER A 301 -13.05 -9.29 0.31
C SER A 301 -14.02 -8.24 -0.21
N ILE A 302 -14.09 -8.08 -1.53
CA ILE A 302 -14.98 -7.14 -2.21
C ILE A 302 -15.75 -7.85 -3.33
N LYS A 303 -17.01 -7.49 -3.58
CA LYS A 303 -17.74 -8.10 -4.69
C LYS A 303 -17.08 -7.76 -6.02
N THR A 304 -17.08 -8.71 -6.95
CA THR A 304 -16.59 -8.50 -8.33
C THR A 304 -17.21 -7.25 -8.99
N SER A 305 -18.51 -7.00 -8.82
CA SER A 305 -19.18 -5.81 -9.37
C SER A 305 -18.68 -4.50 -8.77
N THR A 306 -18.42 -4.51 -7.46
CA THR A 306 -17.93 -3.34 -6.73
C THR A 306 -16.48 -3.08 -7.10
N PHE A 307 -15.64 -4.12 -7.17
CA PHE A 307 -14.27 -4.05 -7.69
C PHE A 307 -14.19 -3.39 -9.07
N HIS A 308 -15.02 -3.82 -10.04
CA HIS A 308 -15.01 -3.19 -11.38
C HIS A 308 -15.44 -1.71 -11.34
N SER A 309 -16.36 -1.34 -10.45
CA SER A 309 -16.80 0.06 -10.30
C SER A 309 -15.70 0.93 -9.70
N VAL A 310 -14.88 0.37 -8.81
CA VAL A 310 -13.72 1.04 -8.23
C VAL A 310 -12.59 1.14 -9.26
N GLN A 311 -12.33 0.05 -9.99
CA GLN A 311 -11.32 -0.01 -11.04
C GLN A 311 -11.59 0.99 -12.16
N SER A 312 -12.85 1.26 -12.52
CA SER A 312 -13.19 2.25 -13.55
C SER A 312 -12.91 3.69 -13.13
N VAL A 313 -12.84 3.97 -11.82
CA VAL A 313 -12.56 5.30 -11.26
C VAL A 313 -11.07 5.47 -10.95
N ILE A 314 -10.45 4.50 -10.29
CA ILE A 314 -9.03 4.58 -9.88
C ILE A 314 -8.08 4.22 -11.03
N GLY A 315 -8.46 3.25 -11.87
CA GLY A 315 -7.58 2.70 -12.90
C GLY A 315 -6.44 1.88 -12.29
N PHE A 316 -5.20 2.32 -12.52
CA PHE A 316 -3.97 1.71 -12.01
C PHE A 316 -3.21 2.72 -11.17
N ASN A 317 -2.94 2.38 -9.91
CA ASN A 317 -2.28 3.29 -8.97
C ASN A 317 -1.31 2.63 -7.99
N SER A 318 -0.58 1.62 -8.46
CA SER A 318 0.38 0.88 -7.64
C SER A 318 1.80 1.19 -8.04
N ARG A 319 2.64 1.58 -7.07
CA ARG A 319 4.09 1.64 -7.22
C ARG A 319 4.64 0.22 -7.34
N PHE A 320 5.69 0.05 -8.13
CA PHE A 320 6.38 -1.24 -8.23
C PHE A 320 7.06 -1.60 -6.89
N PRO A 321 7.18 -2.90 -6.55
CA PRO A 321 7.91 -3.34 -5.36
C PRO A 321 9.38 -2.89 -5.38
N GLN A 322 9.86 -2.48 -4.22
CA GLN A 322 11.22 -1.98 -4.00
C GLN A 322 12.16 -3.15 -3.64
N GLY A 323 13.46 -2.84 -3.53
CA GLY A 323 14.48 -3.80 -3.11
C GLY A 323 14.38 -4.18 -1.64
N ALA A 324 15.34 -5.00 -1.18
CA ALA A 324 15.48 -5.28 0.24
C ALA A 324 15.81 -4.00 1.02
N LEU A 325 15.32 -3.91 2.27
CA LEU A 325 15.54 -2.75 3.12
C LEU A 325 17.04 -2.57 3.41
N GLY A 326 17.53 -1.34 3.27
CA GLY A 326 18.93 -0.96 3.41
C GLY A 326 19.79 -1.16 2.15
N GLU A 327 19.27 -1.83 1.12
CA GLU A 327 19.97 -2.00 -0.16
C GLU A 327 19.75 -0.80 -1.10
N PRO A 328 20.57 -0.63 -2.15
CA PRO A 328 20.35 0.42 -3.14
C PRO A 328 18.92 0.40 -3.70
N ASN A 329 18.37 1.59 -3.92
CA ASN A 329 17.05 1.80 -4.49
C ASN A 329 16.83 0.91 -5.73
N ALA A 330 15.60 0.47 -5.97
CA ALA A 330 15.28 -0.36 -7.14
C ALA A 330 15.54 0.33 -8.49
N LEU A 331 15.65 1.67 -8.50
CA LEU A 331 16.05 2.47 -9.67
C LEU A 331 17.57 2.76 -9.73
N ALA A 332 18.34 2.33 -8.73
CA ALA A 332 19.79 2.52 -8.71
C ALA A 332 20.42 1.83 -9.93
N GLY A 333 21.20 2.59 -10.70
CA GLY A 333 21.85 2.11 -11.92
C GLY A 333 20.99 2.17 -13.20
N ILE A 334 19.72 2.58 -13.10
CA ILE A 334 18.88 2.91 -14.28
C ILE A 334 19.11 4.37 -14.72
N ALA A 335 19.73 5.18 -13.87
CA ALA A 335 20.22 6.52 -14.23
C ALA A 335 21.58 6.42 -14.96
N ALA A 336 21.52 6.30 -16.29
CA ALA A 336 22.60 6.64 -17.22
C ALA A 336 22.03 7.40 -18.42
#